data_AF-A0A4Q4D543-F1
#
_entry.id   AF-A0A4Q4D543-F1
#
_cell.length_a   1.000
_cell.length_b   1.000
_cell.length_c   1.000
_cell.angle_alpha   90.00
_cell.angle_beta   90.00
_cell.angle_gamma   90.00
#
_symmetry.space_group_name_H-M   'P 1'
#
loop_
_entity.id
_entity.type
_entity.pdbx_description
1 polymer ?
#
loop_
_entity_poly.entity_id
_entity_poly.type
_entity_poly.pdbx_seq_one_letter_code
_entity_poly.pdbx_strand_id
1 'polypeptide(L)' 'MTTLGLIGAGNIGSAVAKAAIAQGWDVVLSNSRGPETLSDLVTELGPAARAATPAE' A
#
# COMPACT_ATOMS: atom_id res chain seq x y z
N MET A 1 -6.68 -3.28 15.29
CA MET A 1 -6.46 -2.87 13.89
C MET A 1 -5.34 -3.71 13.33
N THR A 2 -5.51 -4.26 12.14
CA THR A 2 -4.51 -5.11 11.47
C THR A 2 -3.85 -4.30 10.38
N THR A 3 -2.52 -4.36 10.29
CA THR A 3 -1.74 -3.69 9.25
C THR A 3 -1.12 -4.71 8.31
N LEU A 4 -1.29 -4.51 7.00
CA LEU A 4 -0.71 -5.36 5.95
C LEU A 4 0.41 -4.62 5.23
N GLY A 5 1.62 -5.19 5.31
CA GLY A 5 2.77 -4.73 4.52
C GLY A 5 2.83 -5.42 3.16
N LEU A 6 2.98 -4.65 2.09
CA LEU A 6 3.10 -5.12 0.72
C LEU A 6 4.42 -4.65 0.10
N ILE A 7 5.30 -5.61 -0.19
CA ILE A 7 6.53 -5.36 -0.95
C ILE A 7 6.21 -5.56 -2.43
N GLY A 8 6.05 -4.45 -3.14
CA GLY A 8 5.60 -4.39 -4.53
C GLY A 8 4.16 -3.87 -4.65
N ALA A 9 3.96 -2.96 -5.60
CA ALA A 9 2.70 -2.25 -5.81
C ALA A 9 2.25 -2.28 -7.30
N GLY A 10 2.55 -3.37 -8.00
CA GLY A 10 1.99 -3.62 -9.33
C GLY A 10 0.52 -4.07 -9.25
N ASN A 11 -0.04 -4.54 -10.37
CA ASN A 11 -1.46 -4.92 -10.47
C ASN A 11 -1.95 -5.81 -9.32
N ILE A 12 -1.16 -6.79 -8.90
CA ILE A 12 -1.53 -7.70 -7.80
C ILE A 12 -1.48 -6.98 -6.45
N GLY A 13 -0.41 -6.23 -6.17
CA GLY A 13 -0.26 -5.49 -4.92
C GLY A 13 -1.40 -4.50 -4.71
N SER A 14 -1.77 -3.75 -5.75
CA SER A 14 -2.89 -2.81 -5.71
C SER A 14 -4.24 -3.51 -5.48
N ALA A 15 -4.48 -4.66 -6.11
CA ALA A 15 -5.71 -5.43 -5.91
C ALA A 15 -5.83 -5.97 -4.48
N VAL A 16 -4.73 -6.49 -3.93
CA VAL A 16 -4.68 -6.99 -2.54
C VAL A 16 -4.87 -5.83 -1.55
N ALA A 17 -4.24 -4.68 -1.79
CA ALA A 17 -4.42 -3.48 -0.96
C ALA A 17 -5.89 -3.05 -0.88
N LYS A 18 -6.59 -2.99 -2.02
CA LYS A 18 -8.03 -2.67 -2.08
C LYS A 18 -8.87 -3.65 -1.28
N ALA A 19 -8.59 -4.95 -1.42
CA ALA A 19 -9.33 -5.98 -0.69
C ALA A 19 -9.09 -5.90 0.82
N ALA A 20 -7.86 -5.62 1.26
CA ALA A 20 -7.52 -5.46 2.68
C ALA A 20 -8.21 -4.22 3.29
N ILE A 21 -8.19 -3.09 2.59
CA ILE A 21 -8.88 -1.86 3.03
C ILE A 21 -10.39 -2.08 3.14
N ALA A 22 -11.00 -2.82 2.21
CA ALA A 22 -12.42 -3.17 2.29
C ALA A 22 -12.78 -3.98 3.54
N GLN A 23 -11.81 -4.69 4.12
CA GLN A 23 -11.95 -5.43 5.39
C GLN A 23 -11.56 -4.59 6.62
N GLY A 24 -11.28 -3.30 6.45
CA GLY A 24 -10.92 -2.38 7.52
C GLY A 24 -9.47 -2.51 7.99
N TRP A 25 -8.57 -2.99 7.14
CA TRP A 25 -7.14 -3.08 7.45
C TRP A 25 -6.40 -1.84 6.93
N ASP A 26 -5.36 -1.45 7.66
CA ASP A 26 -4.40 -0.45 7.18
C ASP A 26 -3.37 -1.12 6.26
N VAL A 27 -2.96 -0.43 5.20
CA VAL A 27 -2.02 -0.98 4.21
C VAL A 27 -0.78 -0.10 4.13
N VAL A 28 0.39 -0.74 4.17
CA VAL A 28 1.69 -0.11 3.95
C VAL A 28 2.28 -0.70 2.68
N LEU A 29 2.55 0.14 1.68
CA LEU A 29 3.13 -0.27 0.39
C LEU A 29 4.58 0.19 0.30
N SER A 30 5.46 -0.69 -0.16
CA SER A 30 6.85 -0.34 -0.49
C SER A 30 7.25 -0.89 -1.85
N ASN A 31 8.25 -0.27 -2.47
CA ASN A 31 8.90 -0.80 -3.66
C ASN A 31 10.38 -0.36 -3.69
N SER A 32 11.17 -0.92 -4.62
CA SER A 32 12.59 -0.61 -4.76
C SER A 32 12.88 0.77 -5.37
N ARG A 33 11.87 1.46 -5.90
CA ARG A 33 11.99 2.76 -6.59
C ARG A 33 11.70 3.96 -5.69
N GLY A 34 11.32 3.73 -4.43
CA GLY A 34 11.03 4.78 -3.45
C GLY A 34 9.53 5.00 -3.22
N PRO A 35 9.13 5.38 -1.99
CA PRO A 35 7.73 5.58 -1.61
C PRO A 35 7.02 6.66 -2.44
N GLU A 36 7.74 7.68 -2.91
CA GLU A 36 7.22 8.76 -3.74
C GLU A 36 6.60 8.25 -5.06
N THR A 37 7.08 7.13 -5.59
CA THR A 37 6.56 6.50 -6.80
C THR A 37 5.18 5.85 -6.61
N LEU A 38 4.68 5.81 -5.37
CA LEU A 38 3.39 5.22 -4.99
C LEU A 38 2.33 6.28 -4.67
N SER A 39 2.64 7.56 -4.82
CA SER A 39 1.76 8.68 -4.40
C SER A 39 0.37 8.59 -5.03
N ASP A 40 0.29 8.30 -6.32
CA ASP A 40 -0.99 8.17 -7.04
C ASP A 40 -1.81 6.99 -6.50
N LEU A 41 -1.15 5.85 -6.27
CA LEU A 41 -1.81 4.65 -5.73
C LEU A 41 -2.31 4.87 -4.30
N VAL A 42 -1.49 5.50 -3.43
CA VAL A 42 -1.91 5.85 -2.07
C VAL A 42 -3.09 6.81 -2.09
N THR A 43 -3.08 7.78 -3.00
CA THR A 43 -4.21 8.71 -3.19
C THR A 43 -5.47 7.99 -3.62
N GLU A 44 -5.37 7.02 -4.54
CA GLU A 44 -6.49 6.18 -4.98
C GLU A 44 -7.06 5.31 -3.85
N LEU A 45 -6.19 4.72 -3.03
CA LEU A 45 -6.57 3.83 -1.93
C LEU A 45 -7.12 4.61 -0.71
N GLY A 46 -6.79 5.90 -0.60
CA GLY A 46 -7.28 6.78 0.44
C GLY A 46 -6.58 6.61 1.79
N PRO A 47 -7.22 7.05 2.88
CA PRO A 47 -6.54 7.30 4.16
C PRO A 47 -6.05 6.03 4.89
N ALA A 48 -6.54 4.85 4.50
CA ALA A 48 -6.10 3.58 5.05
C ALA A 48 -4.80 3.05 4.40
N ALA A 49 -4.24 3.76 3.41
CA ALA A 49 -3.00 3.39 2.76
C ALA A 49 -1.89 4.43 3.00
N ARG A 50 -0.65 3.96 3.10
CA ARG A 50 0.54 4.82 3.04
C ARG A 50 1.69 4.15 2.29
N ALA A 51 2.56 4.97 1.71
CA ALA A 51 3.81 4.51 1.14
C ALA A 51 4.92 4.48 2.21
N ALA A 52 5.85 3.54 2.06
CA ALA A 52 7.01 3.37 2.91
C ALA A 52 8.21 2.86 2.11
N THR A 53 9.38 2.91 2.73
CA THR A 53 10.57 2.20 2.27
C THR A 53 10.51 0.72 2.65
N PRO A 54 11.20 -0.18 1.94
CA PRO A 54 11.20 -1.62 2.28
C PRO A 54 11.77 -1.97 3.66
N ALA A 55 12.47 -1.04 4.32
CA ALA A 55 13.12 -1.26 5.61
C ALA A 55 12.24 -0.91 6.82
N GLU A 56 11.13 -0.19 6.59
CA GLU A 56 10.10 0.14 7.59
C GLU A 56 9.07 -1.00 7.71
#